data_AF-A0A955KCZ9-F1
#
_entry.id   AF-A0A955KCZ9-F1
#
_cell.length_a   1.000
_cell.length_b   1.000
_cell.length_c   1.000
_cell.angle_alpha   90.00
_cell.angle_beta   90.00
_cell.angle_gamma   90.00
#
_symmetry.space_group_name_H-M   'P 1'
#
loop_
_entity.id
_entity.type
_entity.pdbx_description
1 polymer ?
#
loop_
_entity_poly.entity_id
_entity_poly.type
_entity_poly.pdbx_seq_one_letter_code
_entity_poly.pdbx_strand_id
1 'polypeptide(L)'
;MYAVEVKIFGKQRSMSFTYHHHEPIKRGSVVSVTIRGKKVKALVIDIKNIKDVKADIKNLNFKLKPIEKIFFEETVADTFFEVCSMLADFYALNESQIIDTFYPNILLETEPVVLEKKKNTTASKYVMSDTLETRINEYKTMIRESFAKKKNILFVLPSATEAEFFQKELSAGVLRYSYILHSSLTKKKQKEVLDEIKNKEHPFILFTTAKYISIFQNMDTVVMELEMSSNYFSMPENIIDKRVFVENYCALTDTDLIISDTSLRVETYSRYILGELLPYTSKSINHKIFENISIIDATTDKKEGEDFLPVSRETLDMLEEKQEKKHNLIFTLKKGLATQIICNDCGTIVLCPNCSSPYILREKSGKREFYCNRCSKEEDALRKCDTCDSWNLKSYGIGIDGVNKQLKKVEWLRNFHFVKEHLSTSALEKIQKKEGSNILAGFEIFGQSDISFDNTFIISIDSLLSLPSYDNSEKVISLIAKLSLLTNKNIFLQTRLGSHPLVKALGNNKLFSEWYKDEMDKRLKYNYPPFYRIINISYTSDTKRISIFKNKVLEDLTEYQASTIMRKISSDKYNINVVLKISDVVWPKYKAKHIKYNESLLNLMRLYRELGAEVHMDK
;
A
#
# COMPACT_ATOMS: atom_id res chain seq x y z
N MET A 1 -14.41 -42.48 0.49
CA MET A 1 -15.07 -41.34 -0.17
C MET A 1 -14.84 -40.12 0.69
N TYR A 2 -14.32 -39.07 0.08
CA TYR A 2 -13.85 -37.86 0.73
C TYR A 2 -14.63 -36.66 0.19
N ALA A 3 -14.96 -35.72 1.07
CA ALA A 3 -15.41 -34.40 0.70
C ALA A 3 -14.17 -33.56 0.44
N VAL A 4 -14.08 -33.00 -0.77
CA VAL A 4 -12.93 -32.24 -1.24
C VAL A 4 -13.39 -30.80 -1.43
N GLU A 5 -12.82 -29.89 -0.66
CA GLU A 5 -13.08 -28.46 -0.78
C GLU A 5 -12.12 -27.85 -1.81
N VAL A 6 -12.69 -27.15 -2.78
CA VAL A 6 -11.92 -26.55 -3.87
C VAL A 6 -12.17 -25.06 -4.01
N LYS A 7 -11.11 -24.32 -4.33
CA LYS A 7 -11.17 -22.91 -4.71
C LYS A 7 -11.13 -22.78 -6.23
N ILE A 8 -12.11 -22.05 -6.77
CA ILE A 8 -12.12 -21.62 -8.17
C ILE A 8 -11.66 -20.16 -8.24
N PHE A 9 -10.77 -19.85 -9.17
CA PHE A 9 -10.25 -18.50 -9.39
C PHE A 9 -11.02 -17.81 -10.53
N GLY A 10 -11.35 -16.52 -10.39
CA GLY A 10 -12.09 -15.77 -11.42
C GLY A 10 -13.13 -14.81 -10.86
N LYS A 11 -14.34 -14.73 -11.46
CA LYS A 11 -15.41 -13.80 -11.03
C LYS A 11 -16.11 -14.21 -9.73
N GLN A 12 -15.98 -15.46 -9.28
CA GLN A 12 -16.52 -15.95 -8.01
C GLN A 12 -15.42 -16.02 -6.94
N ARG A 13 -14.93 -14.85 -6.51
CA ARG A 13 -13.70 -14.72 -5.72
C ARG A 13 -13.81 -15.20 -4.28
N SER A 14 -14.99 -15.15 -3.66
CA SER A 14 -15.13 -15.32 -2.21
C SER A 14 -15.56 -16.71 -1.72
N MET A 15 -15.87 -17.65 -2.62
CA MET A 15 -16.43 -18.95 -2.24
C MET A 15 -15.51 -20.11 -2.63
N SER A 16 -15.45 -21.09 -1.73
CA SER A 16 -15.01 -22.45 -1.99
C SER A 16 -16.23 -23.33 -2.30
N PHE A 17 -15.99 -24.50 -2.90
CA PHE A 17 -17.03 -25.44 -3.30
C PHE A 17 -16.66 -26.84 -2.85
N THR A 18 -17.65 -27.61 -2.40
CA THR A 18 -17.43 -29.01 -1.98
C THR A 18 -17.77 -29.97 -3.12
N TYR A 19 -16.84 -30.85 -3.44
CA TYR A 19 -16.97 -31.97 -4.38
C TYR A 19 -16.66 -33.28 -3.64
N HIS A 20 -16.74 -34.41 -4.34
CA HIS A 20 -16.33 -35.70 -3.76
C HIS A 20 -15.29 -36.42 -4.62
N HIS A 21 -14.46 -37.22 -3.95
CA HIS A 21 -13.53 -38.15 -4.59
C HIS A 21 -13.48 -39.48 -3.82
N HIS A 22 -13.09 -40.57 -4.47
CA HIS A 22 -13.05 -41.90 -3.86
C HIS A 22 -11.84 -42.03 -2.93
N GLU A 23 -10.69 -41.53 -3.38
CA GLU A 23 -9.42 -41.45 -2.68
C GLU A 23 -9.15 -40.04 -2.12
N PRO A 24 -8.29 -39.92 -1.08
CA PRO A 24 -7.86 -38.62 -0.60
C PRO A 24 -7.00 -37.94 -1.66
N ILE A 25 -7.38 -36.72 -2.06
CA ILE A 25 -6.54 -35.87 -2.91
C ILE A 25 -5.69 -35.03 -1.98
N LYS A 26 -4.44 -34.73 -2.35
CA LYS A 26 -3.60 -33.87 -1.51
C LYS A 26 -4.05 -32.41 -1.57
N ARG A 27 -3.85 -31.70 -0.45
CA ARG A 27 -4.01 -30.24 -0.40
C ARG A 27 -3.00 -29.60 -1.36
N GLY A 28 -3.41 -28.54 -2.07
CA GLY A 28 -2.55 -27.93 -3.10
C GLY A 28 -2.63 -28.58 -4.47
N SER A 29 -3.37 -29.68 -4.66
CA SER A 29 -3.57 -30.26 -5.98
C SER A 29 -4.50 -29.41 -6.86
N VAL A 30 -4.25 -29.41 -8.17
CA VAL A 30 -5.10 -28.75 -9.17
C VAL A 30 -5.99 -29.78 -9.85
N VAL A 31 -7.30 -29.57 -9.81
CA VAL A 31 -8.31 -30.52 -10.27
C VAL A 31 -9.27 -29.90 -11.27
N SER A 32 -9.94 -30.74 -12.08
CA SER A 32 -11.05 -30.37 -12.96
C SER A 32 -12.37 -30.54 -12.22
N VAL A 33 -13.16 -29.47 -12.16
CA VAL A 33 -14.51 -29.49 -11.60
C VAL A 33 -15.53 -28.84 -12.55
N THR A 34 -16.78 -29.31 -12.49
CA THR A 34 -17.87 -28.73 -13.29
C THR A 34 -18.64 -27.68 -12.48
N ILE A 35 -18.72 -26.45 -12.99
CA ILE A 35 -19.56 -25.38 -12.44
C ILE A 35 -20.47 -24.83 -13.54
N ARG A 36 -21.79 -24.82 -13.29
CA ARG A 36 -22.81 -24.37 -14.26
C ARG A 36 -22.62 -24.95 -15.68
N GLY A 37 -22.27 -26.24 -15.76
CA GLY A 37 -22.06 -26.97 -17.02
C GLY A 37 -20.69 -26.75 -17.69
N LYS A 38 -19.82 -25.88 -17.15
CA LYS A 38 -18.47 -25.64 -17.68
C LYS A 38 -17.42 -26.31 -16.81
N LYS A 39 -16.42 -26.92 -17.44
CA LYS A 39 -15.23 -27.47 -16.76
C LYS A 39 -14.26 -26.34 -16.47
N VAL A 40 -13.82 -26.25 -15.22
CA VAL A 40 -12.86 -25.26 -14.76
C VAL A 40 -11.81 -25.93 -13.88
N LYS A 41 -10.59 -25.36 -13.89
CA LYS A 41 -9.53 -25.77 -12.97
C LYS A 41 -9.75 -25.15 -11.60
N ALA A 42 -9.56 -25.93 -10.56
CA ALA A 42 -9.71 -25.52 -9.17
C ALA A 42 -8.54 -26.03 -8.33
N LEU A 43 -8.20 -25.28 -7.28
CA LEU A 43 -7.21 -25.69 -6.29
C LEU A 43 -7.90 -26.43 -5.15
N VAL A 44 -7.38 -27.58 -4.76
CA VAL A 44 -7.84 -28.28 -3.56
C VAL A 44 -7.31 -27.56 -2.32
N ILE A 45 -8.20 -27.09 -1.47
CA ILE A 45 -7.86 -26.31 -0.27
C ILE A 45 -8.11 -27.06 1.04
N ASP A 46 -8.97 -28.08 1.05
CA ASP A 46 -9.17 -28.96 2.21
C ASP A 46 -9.77 -30.31 1.79
N ILE A 47 -9.54 -31.35 2.59
CA ILE A 47 -10.08 -32.70 2.36
C ILE A 47 -10.52 -33.31 3.70
N LYS A 48 -11.76 -33.78 3.76
CA LYS A 48 -12.32 -34.47 4.94
C LYS A 48 -12.91 -35.81 4.55
N ASN A 49 -12.81 -36.80 5.44
CA ASN A 49 -13.52 -38.06 5.23
C ASN A 49 -15.02 -37.80 5.37
N ILE A 50 -15.82 -38.29 4.42
CA ILE A 50 -17.29 -38.09 4.48
C ILE A 50 -17.88 -38.65 5.76
N LYS A 51 -17.26 -39.67 6.37
CA LYS A 51 -17.68 -40.23 7.67
C LYS A 51 -17.69 -39.18 8.79
N ASP A 52 -16.77 -38.23 8.74
CA ASP A 52 -16.55 -37.24 9.81
C ASP A 52 -17.45 -36.01 9.63
N VAL A 53 -17.98 -35.81 8.43
CA VAL A 53 -18.78 -34.63 8.03
C VAL A 53 -20.22 -35.03 7.67
N LYS A 54 -20.67 -36.22 8.10
CA LYS A 54 -21.97 -36.80 7.75
C LYS A 54 -23.16 -35.89 8.12
N ALA A 55 -23.08 -35.16 9.23
CA ALA A 55 -24.14 -34.27 9.68
C ALA A 55 -24.29 -33.07 8.73
N ASP A 56 -23.19 -32.42 8.37
CA ASP A 56 -23.20 -31.24 7.50
C ASP A 56 -23.60 -31.59 6.06
N ILE A 57 -23.18 -32.76 5.56
CA ILE A 57 -23.50 -33.23 4.21
C ILE A 57 -24.98 -33.66 4.10
N LYS A 58 -25.58 -34.23 5.16
CA LYS A 58 -27.01 -34.59 5.17
C LYS A 58 -27.92 -33.37 5.07
N ASN A 59 -27.46 -32.20 5.51
CA ASN A 59 -28.19 -30.94 5.42
C ASN A 59 -28.05 -30.24 4.05
N LEU A 60 -27.26 -30.79 3.12
CA LEU A 60 -27.13 -30.24 1.77
C LEU A 60 -28.34 -30.64 0.92
N ASN A 61 -29.06 -29.66 0.39
CA ASN A 61 -30.18 -29.86 -0.54
C ASN A 61 -29.76 -30.32 -1.95
N PHE A 62 -28.51 -30.75 -2.14
CA PHE A 62 -27.96 -31.13 -3.44
C PHE A 62 -26.92 -32.26 -3.32
N LYS A 63 -26.82 -33.08 -4.37
CA LYS A 63 -25.77 -34.10 -4.47
C LYS A 63 -24.43 -33.45 -4.80
N LEU A 64 -23.39 -33.82 -4.05
CA LEU A 64 -22.02 -33.45 -4.38
C LEU A 64 -21.66 -34.02 -5.76
N LYS A 65 -20.92 -33.24 -6.56
CA LYS A 65 -20.41 -33.68 -7.86
C LYS A 65 -19.04 -34.33 -7.69
N PRO A 66 -18.66 -35.28 -8.56
CA PRO A 66 -17.32 -35.88 -8.52
C PRO A 66 -16.26 -34.90 -9.02
N ILE A 67 -15.04 -35.07 -8.54
CA ILE A 67 -13.84 -34.52 -9.20
C ILE A 67 -13.55 -35.37 -10.45
N GLU A 68 -13.36 -34.72 -11.59
CA GLU A 68 -13.25 -35.41 -12.89
C GLU A 68 -11.82 -35.82 -13.25
N LYS A 69 -10.84 -34.97 -12.89
CA LYS A 69 -9.43 -35.15 -13.26
C LYS A 69 -8.53 -34.40 -12.29
N ILE A 70 -7.38 -34.98 -11.97
CA ILE A 70 -6.27 -34.30 -11.28
C ILE A 70 -5.24 -33.92 -12.35
N PHE A 71 -4.83 -32.64 -12.37
CA PHE A 71 -3.84 -32.13 -13.33
C PHE A 71 -2.43 -32.12 -12.75
N PHE A 72 -2.30 -31.57 -11.54
CA PHE A 72 -1.03 -31.38 -10.84
C PHE A 72 -1.27 -31.68 -9.36
N GLU A 73 -0.30 -32.29 -8.69
CA GLU A 73 -0.33 -32.50 -7.24
C GLU A 73 0.58 -31.48 -6.55
N GLU A 74 0.17 -30.99 -5.38
CA GLU A 74 1.00 -30.12 -4.53
C GLU A 74 1.65 -28.93 -5.26
N THR A 75 0.87 -28.07 -5.93
CA THR A 75 1.44 -26.93 -6.66
C THR A 75 2.03 -25.85 -5.75
N VAL A 76 1.67 -25.87 -4.46
CA VAL A 76 2.17 -25.03 -3.38
C VAL A 76 2.35 -25.89 -2.14
N ALA A 77 3.32 -25.55 -1.31
CA ALA A 77 3.60 -26.28 -0.08
C ALA A 77 2.63 -25.94 1.06
N ASP A 78 2.56 -26.80 2.07
CA ASP A 78 1.69 -26.60 3.24
C ASP A 78 1.94 -25.28 3.98
N THR A 79 3.19 -24.78 3.96
CA THR A 79 3.53 -23.46 4.52
C THR A 79 2.69 -22.33 3.92
N PHE A 80 2.34 -22.40 2.64
CA PHE A 80 1.44 -21.42 2.01
C PHE A 80 0.08 -21.39 2.72
N PHE A 81 -0.48 -22.57 2.97
CA PHE A 81 -1.79 -22.69 3.59
C PHE A 81 -1.76 -22.33 5.09
N GLU A 82 -0.67 -22.66 5.80
CA GLU A 82 -0.48 -22.25 7.18
C GLU A 82 -0.52 -20.72 7.33
N VAL A 83 0.23 -20.01 6.47
CA VAL A 83 0.19 -18.52 6.43
C VAL A 83 -1.20 -18.03 6.04
N CYS A 84 -1.87 -18.67 5.06
CA CYS A 84 -3.22 -18.28 4.65
C CYS A 84 -4.24 -18.41 5.79
N SER A 85 -4.17 -19.48 6.57
CA SER A 85 -5.00 -19.68 7.76
C SER A 85 -4.72 -18.62 8.83
N MET A 86 -3.45 -18.33 9.11
CA MET A 86 -3.07 -17.28 10.07
C MET A 86 -3.61 -15.91 9.67
N LEU A 87 -3.53 -15.55 8.38
CA LEU A 87 -4.06 -14.29 7.87
C LEU A 87 -5.59 -14.26 7.83
N ALA A 88 -6.24 -15.41 7.63
CA ALA A 88 -7.69 -15.52 7.67
C ALA A 88 -8.23 -15.18 9.07
N ASP A 89 -7.59 -15.69 10.12
CA ASP A 89 -7.90 -15.30 11.50
C ASP A 89 -7.57 -13.82 11.71
N PHE A 90 -6.38 -13.38 11.31
CA PHE A 90 -5.92 -12.01 11.54
C PHE A 90 -6.80 -10.92 10.92
N TYR A 91 -7.33 -11.14 9.70
CA TYR A 91 -8.22 -10.20 9.01
C TYR A 91 -9.70 -10.51 9.21
N ALA A 92 -10.02 -11.53 10.02
CA ALA A 92 -11.37 -12.09 10.15
C ALA A 92 -12.00 -12.41 8.79
N LEU A 93 -11.22 -12.99 7.88
CA LEU A 93 -11.62 -13.38 6.53
C LEU A 93 -11.75 -14.90 6.41
N ASN A 94 -12.37 -15.35 5.33
CA ASN A 94 -12.33 -16.75 4.95
C ASN A 94 -10.95 -17.08 4.33
N GLU A 95 -10.41 -18.25 4.63
CA GLU A 95 -9.13 -18.70 4.07
C GLU A 95 -9.13 -18.65 2.52
N SER A 96 -10.27 -18.98 1.90
CA SER A 96 -10.49 -18.90 0.46
C SER A 96 -10.23 -17.50 -0.13
N GLN A 97 -10.50 -16.43 0.63
CA GLN A 97 -10.25 -15.03 0.23
C GLN A 97 -8.78 -14.66 0.33
N ILE A 98 -8.07 -15.18 1.35
CA ILE A 98 -6.62 -15.02 1.48
C ILE A 98 -5.92 -15.77 0.34
N ILE A 99 -6.33 -17.02 0.07
CA ILE A 99 -5.80 -17.84 -1.03
C ILE A 99 -6.01 -17.15 -2.38
N ASP A 100 -7.17 -16.52 -2.65
CA ASP A 100 -7.40 -15.77 -3.90
C ASP A 100 -6.37 -14.64 -4.11
N THR A 101 -5.99 -14.00 -2.99
CA THR A 101 -5.02 -12.90 -2.98
C THR A 101 -3.60 -13.40 -3.27
N PHE A 102 -3.18 -14.51 -2.66
CA PHE A 102 -1.78 -14.96 -2.67
C PHE A 102 -1.48 -16.19 -3.53
N TYR A 103 -2.46 -16.90 -4.08
CA TYR A 103 -2.18 -18.07 -4.94
C TYR A 103 -1.88 -17.66 -6.38
N PRO A 104 -0.69 -17.94 -6.93
CA PRO A 104 -0.35 -17.60 -8.31
C PRO A 104 -1.17 -18.40 -9.32
N ASN A 105 -2.05 -17.72 -10.06
CA ASN A 105 -2.94 -18.36 -11.04
C ASN A 105 -2.19 -19.15 -12.13
N ILE A 106 -0.90 -18.85 -12.38
CA ILE A 106 -0.07 -19.60 -13.32
C ILE A 106 0.08 -21.08 -12.92
N LEU A 107 0.06 -21.39 -11.63
CA LEU A 107 0.14 -22.74 -11.08
C LEU A 107 -1.08 -23.60 -11.40
N LEU A 108 -2.17 -23.02 -11.90
CA LEU A 108 -3.28 -23.81 -12.47
C LEU A 108 -2.90 -24.42 -13.83
N GLU A 109 -1.87 -23.91 -14.49
CA GLU A 109 -1.53 -24.22 -15.88
C GLU A 109 -0.15 -24.87 -16.05
N THR A 110 0.60 -25.02 -14.96
CA THR A 110 1.97 -25.53 -15.00
C THR A 110 2.20 -26.53 -13.89
N GLU A 111 3.16 -27.43 -14.11
CA GLU A 111 3.61 -28.36 -13.09
C GLU A 111 4.17 -27.63 -11.86
N PRO A 112 4.15 -28.28 -10.69
CA PRO A 112 4.71 -27.71 -9.48
C PRO A 112 6.19 -27.36 -9.66
N VAL A 113 6.56 -26.20 -9.14
CA VAL A 113 7.96 -25.83 -8.88
C VAL A 113 8.12 -25.81 -7.37
N VAL A 114 7.97 -26.97 -6.71
CA VAL A 114 8.24 -27.04 -5.27
C VAL A 114 9.73 -27.24 -5.11
N LEU A 115 10.43 -26.14 -4.87
CA LEU A 115 11.84 -26.17 -4.52
C LEU A 115 11.93 -26.50 -3.04
N GLU A 116 12.42 -27.69 -2.70
CA GLU A 116 12.45 -28.19 -1.33
C GLU A 116 13.17 -27.23 -0.36
N LYS A 117 12.67 -27.20 0.88
CA LYS A 117 13.19 -26.39 1.98
C LYS A 117 14.65 -26.74 2.27
N LYS A 118 15.56 -25.77 2.12
CA LYS A 118 16.90 -25.88 2.73
C LYS A 118 16.74 -25.69 4.24
N LYS A 119 17.24 -26.63 5.05
CA LYS A 119 17.35 -26.45 6.51
C LYS A 119 18.39 -25.37 6.79
N ASN A 120 17.96 -24.13 6.95
CA ASN A 120 18.82 -23.06 7.47
C ASN A 120 18.76 -23.02 9.01
N THR A 121 19.86 -22.58 9.61
CA THR A 121 19.93 -22.15 11.01
C THR A 121 19.16 -20.84 11.16
N THR A 122 18.29 -20.76 12.18
CA THR A 122 17.53 -19.57 12.66
C THR A 122 17.47 -18.36 11.71
N ALA A 123 16.34 -18.18 11.03
CA ALA A 123 16.06 -16.99 10.24
C ALA A 123 16.12 -15.70 11.06
N SER A 124 16.76 -14.68 10.51
CA SER A 124 16.86 -13.35 11.10
C SER A 124 16.02 -12.34 10.32
N LYS A 125 15.52 -11.32 11.04
CA LYS A 125 14.78 -10.20 10.45
C LYS A 125 15.61 -8.94 10.58
N TYR A 126 15.84 -8.31 9.44
CA TYR A 126 16.64 -7.12 9.32
C TYR A 126 15.82 -5.94 8.79
N VAL A 127 16.32 -4.74 9.06
CA VAL A 127 15.87 -3.50 8.44
C VAL A 127 17.03 -2.81 7.74
N MET A 128 16.75 -2.23 6.59
CA MET A 128 17.68 -1.37 5.88
C MET A 128 16.97 -0.09 5.41
N SER A 129 17.35 1.04 5.99
CA SER A 129 16.88 2.35 5.56
C SER A 129 18.05 3.30 5.37
N ASP A 130 18.14 3.82 4.15
CA ASP A 130 19.12 4.78 3.65
C ASP A 130 18.64 5.30 2.28
N THR A 131 19.36 6.19 1.61
CA THR A 131 19.04 6.61 0.24
C THR A 131 18.97 5.44 -0.74
N LEU A 132 18.22 5.59 -1.84
CA LEU A 132 18.10 4.53 -2.86
C LEU A 132 19.47 4.10 -3.40
N GLU A 133 20.36 5.07 -3.67
CA GLU A 133 21.70 4.81 -4.21
C GLU A 133 22.51 3.93 -3.23
N THR A 134 22.50 4.28 -1.95
CA THR A 134 23.17 3.49 -0.92
C THR A 134 22.59 2.09 -0.82
N ARG A 135 21.26 1.95 -0.80
CA ARG A 135 20.60 0.62 -0.77
C ARG A 135 20.96 -0.23 -1.99
N ILE A 136 21.00 0.35 -3.20
CA ILE A 136 21.41 -0.35 -4.42
C ILE A 136 22.84 -0.86 -4.29
N ASN A 137 23.76 -0.06 -3.75
CA ASN A 137 25.15 -0.47 -3.56
C ASN A 137 25.28 -1.61 -2.53
N GLU A 138 24.53 -1.54 -1.43
CA GLU A 138 24.46 -2.62 -0.43
C GLU A 138 23.87 -3.90 -1.02
N TYR A 139 22.80 -3.81 -1.82
CA TYR A 139 22.23 -4.96 -2.53
C TYR A 139 23.23 -5.60 -3.49
N LYS A 140 23.99 -4.81 -4.26
CA LYS A 140 25.03 -5.33 -5.15
C LYS A 140 26.09 -6.11 -4.37
N THR A 141 26.47 -5.64 -3.18
CA THR A 141 27.41 -6.35 -2.30
C THR A 141 26.80 -7.64 -1.76
N MET A 142 25.58 -7.58 -1.21
CA MET A 142 24.81 -8.75 -0.74
C MET A 142 24.67 -9.83 -1.83
N ILE A 143 24.38 -9.41 -3.06
CA ILE A 143 24.26 -10.30 -4.22
C ILE A 143 25.58 -11.03 -4.48
N ARG A 144 26.71 -10.30 -4.56
CA ARG A 144 28.03 -10.91 -4.79
C ARG A 144 28.38 -11.92 -3.70
N GLU A 145 28.14 -11.58 -2.43
CA GLU A 145 28.41 -12.46 -1.30
C GLU A 145 27.52 -13.71 -1.30
N SER A 146 26.24 -13.55 -1.63
CA SER A 146 25.29 -14.65 -1.69
C SER A 146 25.62 -15.61 -2.83
N PHE A 147 26.01 -15.09 -4.00
CA PHE A 147 26.45 -15.91 -5.13
C PHE A 147 27.72 -16.70 -4.78
N ALA A 148 28.69 -16.08 -4.10
CA ALA A 148 29.88 -16.77 -3.61
C ALA A 148 29.55 -17.90 -2.62
N LYS A 149 28.48 -17.73 -1.83
CA LYS A 149 27.95 -18.72 -0.88
C LYS A 149 26.92 -19.69 -1.48
N LYS A 150 26.66 -19.64 -2.80
CA LYS A 150 25.62 -20.44 -3.49
C LYS A 150 24.21 -20.29 -2.90
N LYS A 151 23.87 -19.06 -2.52
CA LYS A 151 22.59 -18.69 -1.91
C LYS A 151 21.67 -17.98 -2.91
N ASN A 152 20.38 -18.30 -2.85
CA ASN A 152 19.33 -17.69 -3.68
C ASN A 152 18.76 -16.45 -2.99
N ILE A 153 18.48 -15.41 -3.77
CA ILE A 153 17.90 -14.15 -3.29
C ILE A 153 16.56 -13.89 -3.98
N LEU A 154 15.55 -13.51 -3.19
CA LEU A 154 14.26 -13.05 -3.70
C LEU A 154 14.06 -11.58 -3.34
N PHE A 155 13.75 -10.74 -4.32
CA PHE A 155 13.22 -9.40 -4.10
C PHE A 155 11.70 -9.44 -4.26
N VAL A 156 10.99 -9.03 -3.21
CA VAL A 156 9.55 -8.80 -3.21
C VAL A 156 9.30 -7.29 -3.31
N LEU A 157 8.61 -6.90 -4.38
CA LEU A 157 8.32 -5.52 -4.74
C LEU A 157 6.82 -5.24 -4.71
N PRO A 158 6.42 -3.98 -4.52
CA PRO A 158 5.01 -3.58 -4.45
C PRO A 158 4.24 -3.85 -5.75
N SER A 159 4.86 -3.67 -6.92
CA SER A 159 4.23 -3.92 -8.22
C SER A 159 5.23 -4.47 -9.25
N ALA A 160 4.69 -4.87 -10.41
CA ALA A 160 5.47 -5.29 -11.57
C ALA A 160 6.50 -4.23 -11.98
N THR A 161 6.10 -2.98 -11.87
CA THR A 161 6.84 -1.85 -12.39
C THR A 161 8.11 -1.60 -11.55
N GLU A 162 8.03 -1.67 -10.23
CA GLU A 162 9.23 -1.61 -9.39
C GLU A 162 10.07 -2.90 -9.49
N ALA A 163 9.46 -4.06 -9.74
CA ALA A 163 10.22 -5.30 -10.00
C ALA A 163 11.12 -5.18 -11.24
N GLU A 164 10.63 -4.59 -12.32
CA GLU A 164 11.40 -4.32 -13.55
C GLU A 164 12.53 -3.32 -13.29
N PHE A 165 12.27 -2.25 -12.53
CA PHE A 165 13.29 -1.26 -12.13
C PHE A 165 14.44 -1.92 -11.34
N PHE A 166 14.13 -2.63 -10.25
CA PHE A 166 15.16 -3.25 -9.42
C PHE A 166 15.93 -4.36 -10.14
N GLN A 167 15.25 -5.11 -11.03
CA GLN A 167 15.94 -6.07 -11.88
C GLN A 167 17.01 -5.38 -12.73
N LYS A 168 16.66 -4.29 -13.42
CA LYS A 168 17.59 -3.54 -14.26
C LYS A 168 18.81 -3.04 -13.47
N GLU A 169 18.59 -2.45 -12.29
CA GLU A 169 19.65 -1.86 -11.47
C GLU A 169 20.60 -2.89 -10.82
N LEU A 170 20.11 -4.09 -10.53
CA LEU A 170 20.84 -5.09 -9.74
C LEU A 170 21.37 -6.27 -10.55
N SER A 171 20.94 -6.43 -11.80
CA SER A 171 21.33 -7.59 -12.63
C SER A 171 22.68 -7.43 -13.35
N ALA A 172 23.32 -6.26 -13.27
CA ALA A 172 24.61 -6.03 -13.90
C ALA A 172 25.65 -7.05 -13.39
N GLY A 173 26.24 -7.83 -14.30
CA GLY A 173 27.20 -8.90 -13.99
C GLY A 173 26.59 -10.26 -13.62
N VAL A 174 25.28 -10.34 -13.37
CA VAL A 174 24.56 -11.60 -13.04
C VAL A 174 23.31 -11.81 -13.92
N LEU A 175 23.22 -11.13 -15.06
CA LEU A 175 22.03 -11.09 -15.91
C LEU A 175 21.51 -12.50 -16.31
N ARG A 176 22.42 -13.46 -16.55
CA ARG A 176 22.06 -14.86 -16.88
C ARG A 176 21.36 -15.61 -15.73
N TYR A 177 21.47 -15.11 -14.51
CA TYR A 177 20.93 -15.69 -13.29
C TYR A 177 19.92 -14.74 -12.61
N SER A 178 19.41 -13.76 -13.35
CA SER A 178 18.41 -12.82 -12.89
C SER A 178 17.07 -13.10 -13.56
N TYR A 179 16.04 -13.28 -12.74
CA TYR A 179 14.71 -13.67 -13.15
C TYR A 179 13.67 -12.67 -12.69
N ILE A 180 12.58 -12.55 -13.43
CA ILE A 180 11.45 -11.71 -13.06
C ILE A 180 10.14 -12.46 -13.22
N LEU A 181 9.26 -12.35 -12.24
CA LEU A 181 7.96 -13.03 -12.24
C LEU A 181 6.87 -12.13 -11.65
N HIS A 182 5.91 -11.69 -12.45
CA HIS A 182 4.74 -10.94 -11.98
C HIS A 182 3.54 -11.12 -12.91
N SER A 183 2.38 -10.63 -12.49
CA SER A 183 1.10 -10.82 -13.19
C SER A 183 1.00 -10.15 -14.55
N SER A 184 1.82 -9.15 -14.84
CA SER A 184 1.83 -8.45 -16.14
C SER A 184 2.56 -9.23 -17.24
N LEU A 185 3.35 -10.25 -16.88
CA LEU A 185 3.98 -11.14 -17.87
C LEU A 185 2.92 -12.04 -18.54
N THR A 186 3.16 -12.38 -19.80
CA THR A 186 2.33 -13.36 -20.50
C THR A 186 2.48 -14.73 -19.82
N LYS A 187 1.42 -15.55 -19.87
CA LYS A 187 1.46 -16.93 -19.32
C LYS A 187 2.64 -17.74 -19.87
N LYS A 188 3.00 -17.52 -21.15
CA LYS A 188 4.16 -18.18 -21.78
C LYS A 188 5.47 -17.81 -21.06
N LYS A 189 5.74 -16.51 -20.89
CA LYS A 189 6.94 -16.03 -20.18
C LYS A 189 6.98 -16.49 -18.73
N GLN A 190 5.85 -16.48 -18.03
CA GLN A 190 5.79 -16.98 -16.65
C GLN A 190 6.18 -18.46 -16.57
N LYS A 191 5.72 -19.30 -17.51
CA LYS A 191 6.11 -20.71 -17.58
C LYS A 191 7.60 -20.88 -17.88
N GLU A 192 8.11 -20.17 -18.89
CA GLU A 192 9.55 -20.20 -19.25
C GLU A 192 10.43 -19.91 -18.03
N VAL A 193 10.11 -18.86 -17.25
CA VAL A 193 10.85 -18.54 -16.02
C VAL A 193 10.77 -19.65 -14.97
N LEU A 194 9.58 -20.23 -14.76
CA LEU A 194 9.38 -21.30 -13.80
C LEU A 194 10.13 -22.58 -14.19
N ASP A 195 10.11 -22.94 -15.47
CA ASP A 195 10.81 -24.10 -16.02
C ASP A 195 12.33 -23.93 -15.91
N GLU A 196 12.85 -22.71 -16.15
CA GLU A 196 14.27 -22.40 -16.01
C GLU A 196 14.77 -22.50 -14.56
N ILE A 197 13.93 -22.13 -13.58
CA ILE A 197 14.31 -22.12 -12.16
C ILE A 197 14.16 -23.50 -11.52
N LYS A 198 13.21 -24.33 -11.98
CA LYS A 198 12.79 -25.59 -11.34
C LYS A 198 13.94 -26.52 -10.94
N ASN A 199 15.00 -26.60 -11.74
CA ASN A 199 16.14 -27.50 -11.52
C ASN A 199 17.50 -26.77 -11.52
N LYS A 200 17.51 -25.48 -11.17
CA LYS A 200 18.73 -24.69 -11.28
C LYS A 200 19.62 -24.85 -10.05
N GLU A 201 20.77 -25.49 -10.22
CA GLU A 201 21.77 -25.65 -9.14
C GLU A 201 22.57 -24.36 -8.87
N HIS A 202 22.75 -23.52 -9.90
CA HIS A 202 23.47 -22.26 -9.75
C HIS A 202 22.60 -21.23 -9.01
N PRO A 203 23.16 -20.44 -8.06
CA PRO A 203 22.41 -19.39 -7.38
C PRO A 203 21.80 -18.41 -8.37
N PHE A 204 20.62 -17.91 -8.04
CA PHE A 204 19.89 -16.94 -8.84
C PHE A 204 19.24 -15.85 -7.99
N ILE A 205 18.86 -14.77 -8.66
CA ILE A 205 18.07 -13.68 -8.09
C ILE A 205 16.71 -13.69 -8.78
N LEU A 206 15.65 -13.54 -8.00
CA LEU A 206 14.31 -13.41 -8.53
C LEU A 206 13.68 -12.10 -8.06
N PHE A 207 13.09 -11.35 -9.00
CA PHE A 207 12.31 -10.14 -8.74
C PHE A 207 10.83 -10.46 -8.92
N THR A 208 10.02 -10.20 -7.90
CA THR A 208 8.62 -10.59 -7.93
C THR A 208 7.72 -9.68 -7.10
N THR A 209 6.42 -9.94 -7.13
CA THR A 209 5.44 -9.34 -6.21
C THR A 209 5.02 -10.36 -5.17
N ALA A 210 4.50 -9.91 -4.03
CA ALA A 210 4.18 -10.76 -2.87
C ALA A 210 3.29 -11.98 -3.18
N LYS A 211 2.52 -11.95 -4.27
CA LYS A 211 1.68 -13.08 -4.71
C LYS A 211 2.50 -14.33 -5.09
N TYR A 212 3.73 -14.19 -5.56
CA TYR A 212 4.50 -15.29 -6.15
C TYR A 212 5.57 -15.88 -5.22
N ILE A 213 5.78 -15.30 -4.04
CA ILE A 213 6.76 -15.80 -3.05
C ILE A 213 6.48 -17.26 -2.65
N SER A 214 5.21 -17.66 -2.62
CA SER A 214 4.77 -19.01 -2.21
C SER A 214 5.21 -20.14 -3.14
N ILE A 215 5.74 -19.81 -4.32
CA ILE A 215 6.32 -20.80 -5.24
C ILE A 215 7.71 -21.23 -4.76
N PHE A 216 8.43 -20.38 -4.02
CA PHE A 216 9.85 -20.57 -3.73
C PHE A 216 10.06 -20.83 -2.24
N GLN A 217 10.53 -22.03 -1.88
CA GLN A 217 10.90 -22.36 -0.48
C GLN A 217 12.40 -22.49 -0.25
N ASN A 218 13.20 -22.50 -1.31
CA ASN A 218 14.66 -22.63 -1.26
C ASN A 218 15.39 -21.27 -1.29
N MET A 219 14.70 -20.20 -0.88
CA MET A 219 15.26 -18.86 -0.80
C MET A 219 16.04 -18.71 0.50
N ASP A 220 17.27 -18.22 0.40
CA ASP A 220 18.13 -17.99 1.55
C ASP A 220 17.88 -16.60 2.14
N THR A 221 17.59 -15.62 1.29
CA THR A 221 17.30 -14.23 1.70
C THR A 221 16.15 -13.66 0.86
N VAL A 222 15.20 -13.02 1.54
CA VAL A 222 14.11 -12.26 0.95
C VAL A 222 14.31 -10.79 1.28
N VAL A 223 14.34 -9.92 0.28
CA VAL A 223 14.32 -8.46 0.43
C VAL A 223 12.91 -7.98 0.09
N MET A 224 12.24 -7.34 1.05
CA MET A 224 10.97 -6.66 0.84
C MET A 224 11.25 -5.17 0.72
N GLU A 225 11.21 -4.63 -0.50
CA GLU A 225 11.59 -3.24 -0.79
C GLU A 225 10.36 -2.32 -0.88
N LEU A 226 10.57 -1.01 -0.68
CA LEU A 226 9.56 0.05 -0.74
C LEU A 226 8.41 -0.24 0.22
N GLU A 227 8.77 -0.67 1.43
CA GLU A 227 7.87 -1.10 2.49
C GLU A 227 6.71 -0.12 2.78
N MET A 228 6.92 1.19 2.62
CA MET A 228 5.88 2.22 2.81
C MET A 228 4.85 2.25 1.69
N SER A 229 5.09 1.56 0.56
CA SER A 229 4.23 1.62 -0.61
C SER A 229 2.82 1.10 -0.32
N SER A 230 1.83 1.90 -0.70
CA SER A 230 0.41 1.55 -0.65
C SER A 230 0.04 0.33 -1.51
N ASN A 231 0.86 -0.01 -2.51
CA ASN A 231 0.65 -1.16 -3.41
C ASN A 231 0.84 -2.52 -2.72
N TYR A 232 1.42 -2.53 -1.51
CA TYR A 232 1.39 -3.71 -0.63
C TYR A 232 -0.01 -4.02 -0.10
N PHE A 233 -0.96 -3.08 -0.10
CA PHE A 233 -2.34 -3.38 0.24
C PHE A 233 -3.10 -3.98 -0.95
N SER A 234 -3.98 -4.94 -0.70
CA SER A 234 -4.90 -5.49 -1.71
C SER A 234 -6.09 -4.56 -2.02
N MET A 235 -6.86 -4.95 -3.05
CA MET A 235 -8.03 -4.24 -3.57
C MET A 235 -9.14 -4.08 -2.51
N PRO A 236 -10.03 -3.07 -2.66
CA PRO A 236 -10.88 -2.54 -1.59
C PRO A 236 -11.88 -3.52 -0.95
N GLU A 237 -12.24 -4.63 -1.60
CA GLU A 237 -13.18 -5.61 -1.01
C GLU A 237 -12.62 -6.27 0.26
N ASN A 238 -11.32 -6.58 0.27
CA ASN A 238 -10.62 -7.19 1.40
C ASN A 238 -9.24 -6.53 1.50
N ILE A 239 -9.08 -5.56 2.39
CA ILE A 239 -7.82 -4.84 2.56
C ILE A 239 -6.88 -5.68 3.42
N ILE A 240 -5.87 -6.26 2.76
CA ILE A 240 -4.84 -7.12 3.33
C ILE A 240 -3.50 -6.45 3.07
N ASP A 241 -2.67 -6.34 4.11
CA ASP A 241 -1.29 -5.91 4.00
C ASP A 241 -0.40 -7.11 3.61
N LYS A 242 0.05 -7.15 2.36
CA LYS A 242 0.85 -8.26 1.83
C LYS A 242 2.20 -8.42 2.55
N ARG A 243 2.69 -7.40 3.26
CA ARG A 243 3.92 -7.50 4.07
C ARG A 243 3.77 -8.53 5.18
N VAL A 244 2.57 -8.62 5.78
CA VAL A 244 2.26 -9.59 6.82
C VAL A 244 2.37 -11.01 6.27
N PHE A 245 1.93 -11.26 5.03
CA PHE A 245 2.11 -12.55 4.37
C PHE A 245 3.59 -12.87 4.15
N VAL A 246 4.35 -11.94 3.57
CA VAL A 246 5.79 -12.12 3.30
C VAL A 246 6.55 -12.43 4.58
N GLU A 247 6.30 -11.68 5.64
CA GLU A 247 7.00 -11.85 6.91
C GLU A 247 6.69 -13.20 7.59
N ASN A 248 5.43 -13.62 7.60
CA ASN A 248 5.06 -14.92 8.16
C ASN A 248 5.54 -16.09 7.30
N TYR A 249 5.53 -15.92 5.98
CA TYR A 249 6.06 -16.92 5.07
C TYR A 249 7.56 -17.13 5.30
N CYS A 250 8.36 -16.07 5.35
CA CYS A 250 9.80 -16.15 5.64
C CYS A 250 10.08 -16.79 7.01
N ALA A 251 9.26 -16.47 8.02
CA ALA A 251 9.41 -17.05 9.35
C ALA A 251 9.14 -18.56 9.38
N LEU A 252 8.18 -19.08 8.60
CA LEU A 252 7.89 -20.51 8.53
C LEU A 252 8.85 -21.28 7.60
N THR A 253 9.41 -20.60 6.59
CA THR A 253 10.42 -21.19 5.68
C THR A 253 11.85 -21.10 6.22
N ASP A 254 12.07 -20.48 7.39
CA ASP A 254 13.40 -20.21 7.95
C ASP A 254 14.29 -19.41 6.96
N THR A 255 13.71 -18.37 6.36
CA THR A 255 14.37 -17.48 5.40
C THR A 255 14.68 -16.12 6.02
N ASP A 256 15.89 -15.61 5.82
CA ASP A 256 16.26 -14.26 6.28
C ASP A 256 15.41 -13.22 5.54
N LEU A 257 14.84 -12.27 6.28
CA LEU A 257 14.03 -11.20 5.73
C LEU A 257 14.70 -9.85 5.96
N ILE A 258 14.91 -9.10 4.89
CA ILE A 258 15.35 -7.70 4.96
C ILE A 258 14.19 -6.82 4.55
N ILE A 259 13.69 -6.02 5.49
CA ILE A 259 12.66 -5.02 5.25
C ILE A 259 13.35 -3.70 4.90
N SER A 260 13.13 -3.22 3.69
CA SER A 260 13.84 -2.07 3.16
C SER A 260 12.88 -1.00 2.66
N ASP A 261 13.31 0.25 2.85
CA ASP A 261 12.77 1.44 2.20
C ASP A 261 13.76 2.60 2.44
N THR A 262 13.53 3.76 1.85
CA THR A 262 14.30 4.98 2.12
C THR A 262 13.94 5.61 3.47
N SER A 263 12.73 5.38 3.94
CA SER A 263 12.26 5.72 5.27
C SER A 263 11.27 4.64 5.70
N LEU A 264 11.18 4.36 6.99
CA LEU A 264 10.37 3.24 7.48
C LEU A 264 8.99 3.73 7.90
N ARG A 265 7.97 2.86 7.80
CA ARG A 265 6.74 3.08 8.57
C ARG A 265 7.08 3.24 10.06
N VAL A 266 6.32 4.08 10.77
CA VAL A 266 6.45 4.29 12.22
C VAL A 266 6.34 2.95 12.96
N GLU A 267 5.50 2.06 12.44
CA GLU A 267 5.40 0.67 12.86
C GLU A 267 6.73 -0.08 12.80
N THR A 268 7.35 -0.14 11.63
CA THR A 268 8.60 -0.87 11.38
C THR A 268 9.76 -0.23 12.15
N TYR A 269 9.78 1.09 12.25
CA TYR A 269 10.73 1.81 13.09
C TYR A 269 10.57 1.47 14.57
N SER A 270 9.35 1.41 15.09
CA SER A 270 9.12 1.05 16.50
C SER A 270 9.65 -0.36 16.82
N ARG A 271 9.45 -1.32 15.90
CA ARG A 271 9.94 -2.70 16.05
C ARG A 271 11.47 -2.78 16.04
N TYR A 272 12.12 -1.95 15.22
CA TYR A 272 13.57 -1.79 15.26
C TYR A 272 14.05 -1.24 16.61
N ILE A 273 13.42 -0.19 17.13
CA ILE A 273 13.78 0.41 18.43
C ILE A 273 13.55 -0.58 19.59
N LEU A 274 12.54 -1.44 19.49
CA LEU A 274 12.25 -2.51 20.46
C LEU A 274 13.18 -3.74 20.32
N GLY A 275 14.07 -3.76 19.31
CA GLY A 275 15.00 -4.87 19.07
C GLY A 275 14.38 -6.10 18.41
N GLU A 276 13.15 -6.00 17.90
CA GLU A 276 12.52 -7.08 17.11
C GLU A 276 13.12 -7.22 15.71
N LEU A 277 13.69 -6.13 15.18
CA LEU A 277 14.32 -6.06 13.88
C LEU A 277 15.77 -5.57 14.06
N LEU A 278 16.72 -6.26 13.45
CA LEU A 278 18.13 -5.91 13.52
C LEU A 278 18.53 -5.00 12.35
N PRO A 279 19.50 -4.09 12.49
CA PRO A 279 20.02 -3.39 11.33
C PRO A 279 20.74 -4.41 10.41
N TYR A 280 20.52 -4.33 9.09
CA TYR A 280 21.17 -5.22 8.14
C TYR A 280 22.69 -4.99 8.07
N THR A 281 23.10 -3.72 8.14
CA THR A 281 24.52 -3.33 8.17
C THR A 281 24.93 -2.91 9.58
N SER A 282 26.24 -2.79 9.83
CA SER A 282 26.76 -2.28 11.09
C SER A 282 26.45 -0.80 11.34
N LYS A 283 25.97 -0.08 10.32
CA LYS A 283 25.55 1.31 10.44
C LYS A 283 24.13 1.37 11.00
N SER A 284 23.89 2.32 11.90
CA SER A 284 22.53 2.66 12.31
C SER A 284 21.71 3.10 11.11
N ILE A 285 20.39 2.95 11.21
CA ILE A 285 19.46 3.37 10.16
C ILE A 285 19.65 4.84 9.83
N ASN A 286 19.67 5.15 8.53
CA ASN A 286 19.65 6.52 8.02
C ASN A 286 18.25 6.84 7.50
N HIS A 287 17.71 8.00 7.90
CA HIS A 287 16.35 8.43 7.51
C HIS A 287 16.34 9.41 6.34
N LYS A 288 17.45 9.48 5.61
CA LYS A 288 17.63 10.40 4.50
C LYS A 288 16.89 9.92 3.25
N ILE A 289 15.78 10.59 2.93
CA ILE A 289 14.94 10.24 1.77
C ILE A 289 15.66 10.55 0.45
N PHE A 290 16.33 11.69 0.37
CA PHE A 290 17.05 12.09 -0.83
C PHE A 290 18.20 13.03 -0.48
N GLU A 291 19.18 13.13 -1.37
CA GLU A 291 20.41 13.88 -1.11
C GLU A 291 20.15 15.37 -0.94
N ASN A 292 19.38 15.94 -1.87
CA ASN A 292 19.08 17.37 -1.93
C ASN A 292 17.57 17.60 -1.99
N ILE A 293 16.95 17.83 -0.83
CA ILE A 293 15.55 18.30 -0.72
C ILE A 293 15.58 19.76 -0.25
N SER A 294 15.11 20.67 -1.09
CA SER A 294 14.98 22.09 -0.76
C SER A 294 13.52 22.43 -0.50
N ILE A 295 13.24 23.03 0.66
CA ILE A 295 11.90 23.49 1.02
C ILE A 295 11.72 24.93 0.51
N ILE A 296 10.67 25.15 -0.27
CA ILE A 296 10.27 26.47 -0.76
C ILE A 296 9.04 26.89 0.03
N ASP A 297 9.17 27.95 0.84
CA ASP A 297 8.08 28.49 1.64
C ASP A 297 7.21 29.43 0.79
N ALA A 298 6.04 28.94 0.38
CA ALA A 298 5.12 29.71 -0.46
C ALA A 298 4.26 30.72 0.30
N THR A 299 4.54 30.99 1.58
CA THR A 299 3.86 32.04 2.37
C THR A 299 4.42 33.43 2.10
N THR A 300 5.68 33.54 1.69
CA THR A 300 6.40 34.81 1.44
C THR A 300 6.06 35.45 0.11
N ASP A 301 5.32 34.73 -0.73
CA ASP A 301 5.36 34.87 -2.17
C ASP A 301 4.34 35.86 -2.73
N LYS A 302 3.93 36.81 -1.88
CA LYS A 302 2.78 37.67 -2.14
C LYS A 302 3.04 39.14 -1.91
N LYS A 303 2.64 39.94 -2.90
CA LYS A 303 2.53 41.40 -2.81
C LYS A 303 1.08 41.81 -2.63
N GLU A 304 0.85 42.90 -1.91
CA GLU A 304 -0.46 43.49 -1.68
C GLU A 304 -1.17 43.76 -3.03
N GLY A 305 -2.41 43.31 -3.19
CA GLY A 305 -3.20 43.50 -4.42
C GLY A 305 -3.06 42.42 -5.52
N GLU A 306 -2.18 41.43 -5.36
CA GLU A 306 -2.05 40.34 -6.34
C GLU A 306 -2.90 39.10 -6.01
N ASP A 307 -3.41 38.44 -7.07
CA ASP A 307 -4.10 37.16 -6.96
C ASP A 307 -3.15 36.04 -6.51
N PHE A 308 -3.68 35.10 -5.72
CA PHE A 308 -2.97 33.88 -5.32
C PHE A 308 -2.34 33.11 -6.50
N LEU A 309 -1.09 32.67 -6.27
CA LEU A 309 -0.33 31.84 -7.19
C LEU A 309 -0.21 30.39 -6.67
N PRO A 310 -0.78 29.39 -7.37
CA PRO A 310 -0.56 27.98 -7.07
C PRO A 310 0.93 27.56 -7.03
N VAL A 311 1.73 28.05 -7.96
CA VAL A 311 3.18 27.87 -8.09
C VAL A 311 3.85 29.18 -7.68
N SER A 312 4.80 29.10 -6.76
CA SER A 312 5.48 30.26 -6.21
C SER A 312 6.46 30.88 -7.22
N ARG A 313 6.77 32.16 -7.08
CA ARG A 313 7.77 32.88 -7.88
C ARG A 313 9.13 32.25 -7.71
N GLU A 314 9.53 31.97 -6.46
CA GLU A 314 10.77 31.24 -6.19
C GLU A 314 10.81 29.89 -6.93
N THR A 315 9.70 29.14 -6.95
CA THR A 315 9.63 27.90 -7.73
C THR A 315 9.72 28.13 -9.24
N LEU A 316 9.13 29.20 -9.77
CA LEU A 316 9.22 29.55 -11.19
C LEU A 316 10.66 29.96 -11.57
N ASP A 317 11.31 30.78 -10.76
CA ASP A 317 12.69 31.23 -10.96
C ASP A 317 13.65 30.02 -10.97
N MET A 318 13.46 29.10 -10.02
CA MET A 318 14.23 27.84 -9.98
C MET A 318 13.93 26.93 -11.17
N LEU A 319 12.67 26.82 -11.61
CA LEU A 319 12.33 26.05 -12.80
C LEU A 319 12.99 26.64 -14.06
N GLU A 320 13.07 27.97 -14.17
CA GLU A 320 13.71 28.68 -15.29
C GLU A 320 15.22 28.43 -15.28
N GLU A 321 15.89 28.61 -14.13
CA GLU A 321 17.32 28.35 -13.97
C GLU A 321 17.69 26.88 -14.29
N LYS A 322 16.80 25.94 -13.97
CA LYS A 322 17.01 24.50 -14.21
C LYS A 322 16.45 24.01 -15.55
N GLN A 323 16.00 24.89 -16.44
CA GLN A 323 15.41 24.49 -17.72
C GLN A 323 16.46 24.05 -18.77
N GLU A 324 17.68 24.60 -18.73
CA GLU A 324 18.66 24.38 -19.81
C GLU A 324 19.03 22.91 -19.99
N LYS A 325 18.47 22.29 -21.05
CA LYS A 325 18.73 20.91 -21.51
C LYS A 325 18.47 19.80 -20.48
N LYS A 326 17.70 20.08 -19.44
CA LYS A 326 17.37 19.13 -18.36
C LYS A 326 15.90 18.74 -18.37
N HIS A 327 15.61 17.54 -17.93
CA HIS A 327 14.22 17.08 -17.77
C HIS A 327 13.74 17.43 -16.37
N ASN A 328 12.68 18.23 -16.25
CA ASN A 328 12.08 18.57 -14.96
C ASN A 328 10.69 17.96 -14.84
N LEU A 329 10.43 17.35 -13.68
CA LEU A 329 9.11 16.88 -13.29
C LEU A 329 8.45 17.92 -12.39
N ILE A 330 7.28 18.41 -12.76
CA ILE A 330 6.41 19.22 -11.92
C ILE A 330 5.29 18.30 -11.43
N PHE A 331 5.29 17.96 -10.15
CA PHE A 331 4.32 17.07 -9.55
C PHE A 331 3.32 17.84 -8.68
N THR A 332 2.04 17.50 -8.75
CA THR A 332 1.00 18.08 -7.88
C THR A 332 -0.15 17.08 -7.66
N LEU A 333 -0.92 17.23 -6.59
CA LEU A 333 -1.99 16.29 -6.26
C LEU A 333 -3.23 16.46 -7.16
N LYS A 334 -4.01 15.38 -7.36
CA LYS A 334 -5.25 15.43 -8.17
C LYS A 334 -6.32 16.35 -7.57
N LYS A 335 -7.18 16.84 -8.47
CA LYS A 335 -8.29 17.79 -8.29
C LYS A 335 -9.18 17.58 -7.04
N GLY A 336 -9.35 16.35 -6.56
CA GLY A 336 -10.29 16.01 -5.48
C GLY A 336 -9.79 16.24 -4.05
N LEU A 337 -8.49 16.52 -3.85
CA LEU A 337 -7.91 16.68 -2.51
C LEU A 337 -7.52 18.14 -2.18
N ALA A 338 -7.62 19.07 -3.14
CA ALA A 338 -6.87 20.33 -3.08
C ALA A 338 -7.69 21.62 -3.08
N THR A 339 -9.03 21.57 -2.95
CA THR A 339 -9.82 22.79 -2.72
C THR A 339 -9.70 23.17 -1.25
N GLN A 340 -8.88 24.17 -0.97
CA GLN A 340 -8.69 24.74 0.36
C GLN A 340 -9.08 26.21 0.35
N ILE A 341 -9.55 26.72 1.48
CA ILE A 341 -9.80 28.15 1.64
C ILE A 341 -8.51 28.80 2.11
N ILE A 342 -8.08 29.82 1.37
CA ILE A 342 -6.86 30.55 1.65
C ILE A 342 -7.22 32.03 1.73
N CYS A 343 -6.61 32.74 2.68
CA CYS A 343 -6.70 34.17 2.74
C CYS A 343 -5.96 34.79 1.55
N ASN A 344 -6.71 35.48 0.69
CA ASN A 344 -6.19 36.25 -0.42
C ASN A 344 -5.69 37.64 0.02
N ASP A 345 -5.34 37.85 1.29
CA ASP A 345 -4.46 38.95 1.71
C ASP A 345 -3.15 38.39 2.27
N CYS A 346 -3.15 37.57 3.33
CA CYS A 346 -1.91 37.04 3.93
C CYS A 346 -1.43 35.65 3.45
N GLY A 347 -2.18 34.96 2.58
CA GLY A 347 -1.79 33.64 2.06
C GLY A 347 -1.94 32.47 3.05
N THR A 348 -2.45 32.71 4.27
CA THR A 348 -2.66 31.66 5.26
C THR A 348 -3.85 30.75 4.89
N ILE A 349 -3.70 29.44 5.08
CA ILE A 349 -4.79 28.46 4.93
C ILE A 349 -5.76 28.59 6.11
N VAL A 350 -7.05 28.62 5.84
CA VAL A 350 -8.08 28.72 6.89
C VAL A 350 -8.32 27.33 7.49
N LEU A 351 -7.88 27.15 8.73
CA LEU A 351 -7.99 25.90 9.47
C LEU A 351 -9.20 25.91 10.41
N CYS A 352 -9.76 24.73 10.65
CA CYS A 352 -10.84 24.54 11.60
C CYS A 352 -10.31 24.70 13.03
N PRO A 353 -10.86 25.61 13.86
CA PRO A 353 -10.36 25.85 15.22
C PRO A 353 -10.55 24.64 16.15
N ASN A 354 -11.44 23.70 15.82
CA ASN A 354 -11.68 22.50 16.63
C ASN A 354 -10.62 21.41 16.42
N CYS A 355 -10.02 21.35 15.23
CA CYS A 355 -9.23 20.17 14.85
C CYS A 355 -8.07 20.45 13.88
N SER A 356 -7.83 21.73 13.59
CA SER A 356 -6.76 22.26 12.74
C SER A 356 -6.71 21.72 11.31
N SER A 357 -7.77 21.04 10.84
CA SER A 357 -7.89 20.65 9.43
C SER A 357 -8.45 21.82 8.60
N PRO A 358 -7.99 22.04 7.36
CA PRO A 358 -8.51 23.07 6.47
C PRO A 358 -10.01 22.96 6.28
N TYR A 359 -10.67 24.12 6.28
CA TYR A 359 -12.05 24.20 5.83
C TYR A 359 -12.14 23.97 4.32
N ILE A 360 -13.29 23.45 3.88
CA ILE A 360 -13.72 23.50 2.49
C ILE A 360 -14.93 24.43 2.36
N LEU A 361 -15.13 25.00 1.17
CA LEU A 361 -16.32 25.79 0.88
C LEU A 361 -17.41 24.86 0.33
N ARG A 362 -18.57 24.85 0.98
CA ARG A 362 -19.76 24.09 0.54
C ARG A 362 -20.90 25.06 0.30
N GLU A 363 -21.80 24.70 -0.61
CA GLU A 363 -23.08 25.39 -0.79
C GLU A 363 -24.21 24.52 -0.24
N LYS A 364 -25.00 25.08 0.68
CA LYS A 364 -26.14 24.42 1.33
C LYS A 364 -27.31 25.41 1.33
N SER A 365 -28.40 25.03 0.69
CA SER A 365 -29.63 25.85 0.58
C SER A 365 -29.38 27.27 0.05
N GLY A 366 -28.48 27.43 -0.93
CA GLY A 366 -28.15 28.72 -1.55
C GLY A 366 -27.23 29.63 -0.73
N LYS A 367 -26.72 29.17 0.42
CA LYS A 367 -25.68 29.86 1.20
C LYS A 367 -24.36 29.12 1.11
N ARG A 368 -23.27 29.88 1.02
CA ARG A 368 -21.91 29.37 1.13
C ARG A 368 -21.55 29.24 2.61
N GLU A 369 -21.02 28.09 2.99
CA GLU A 369 -20.59 27.78 4.34
C GLU A 369 -19.20 27.14 4.33
N PHE A 370 -18.43 27.41 5.38
CA PHE A 370 -17.21 26.68 5.66
C PHE A 370 -17.55 25.38 6.36
N TYR A 371 -17.14 24.26 5.77
CA TYR A 371 -17.42 22.93 6.27
C TYR A 371 -16.12 22.19 6.56
N CYS A 372 -15.99 21.68 7.79
CA CYS A 372 -14.86 20.85 8.16
C CYS A 372 -15.19 19.38 7.88
N ASN A 373 -14.47 18.76 6.94
CA ASN A 373 -14.63 17.32 6.67
C ASN A 373 -14.23 16.41 7.85
N ARG A 374 -13.44 16.91 8.82
CA ARG A 374 -12.95 16.13 9.96
C ARG A 374 -13.97 16.02 11.10
N CYS A 375 -14.50 17.15 11.55
CA CYS A 375 -15.39 17.20 12.71
C CYS A 375 -16.82 17.62 12.35
N SER A 376 -17.12 17.75 11.05
CA SER A 376 -18.42 18.22 10.54
C SER A 376 -18.84 19.60 11.06
N LYS A 377 -17.90 20.38 11.61
CA LYS A 377 -18.15 21.75 12.03
C LYS A 377 -18.52 22.60 10.81
N GLU A 378 -19.68 23.23 10.89
CA GLU A 378 -20.16 24.22 9.94
C GLU A 378 -19.90 25.61 10.52
N GLU A 379 -19.37 26.51 9.71
CA GLU A 379 -19.18 27.93 10.03
C GLU A 379 -19.65 28.79 8.86
N ASP A 380 -20.08 30.02 9.17
CA ASP A 380 -20.50 30.97 8.14
C ASP A 380 -19.29 31.38 7.27
N ALA A 381 -19.53 31.55 5.97
CA ALA A 381 -18.52 32.04 5.02
C ALA A 381 -18.10 33.50 5.28
N LEU A 382 -18.75 34.21 6.22
CA LEU A 382 -18.37 35.54 6.70
C LEU A 382 -17.17 35.57 7.66
N ARG A 383 -16.48 34.44 7.89
CA ARG A 383 -15.27 34.39 8.72
C ARG A 383 -14.19 35.34 8.17
N LYS A 384 -13.46 36.00 9.08
CA LYS A 384 -12.22 36.71 8.76
C LYS A 384 -11.00 35.80 8.94
N CYS A 385 -9.88 36.16 8.32
CA CYS A 385 -8.62 35.47 8.51
C CYS A 385 -8.10 35.63 9.95
N ASP A 386 -7.80 34.53 10.64
CA ASP A 386 -7.28 34.59 12.01
C ASP A 386 -5.87 35.22 12.10
N THR A 387 -5.14 35.29 10.99
CA THR A 387 -3.76 35.83 10.94
C THR A 387 -3.73 37.33 10.67
N CYS A 388 -4.60 37.86 9.81
CA CYS A 388 -4.53 39.25 9.34
C CYS A 388 -5.88 40.00 9.33
N ASP A 389 -6.93 39.42 9.92
CA ASP A 389 -8.30 39.96 10.00
C ASP A 389 -8.96 40.29 8.64
N SER A 390 -8.41 39.77 7.55
CA SER A 390 -8.95 39.97 6.21
C SER A 390 -10.23 39.18 5.95
N TRP A 391 -11.19 39.80 5.25
CA TRP A 391 -12.39 39.17 4.68
C TRP A 391 -12.16 38.44 3.34
N ASN A 392 -10.96 38.53 2.76
CA ASN A 392 -10.67 38.14 1.38
C ASN A 392 -10.38 36.64 1.30
N LEU A 393 -11.28 35.79 1.79
CA LEU A 393 -11.09 34.34 1.80
C LEU A 393 -11.60 33.73 0.49
N LYS A 394 -10.71 33.06 -0.24
CA LYS A 394 -11.04 32.44 -1.53
C LYS A 394 -10.73 30.94 -1.51
N SER A 395 -11.59 30.17 -2.17
CA SER A 395 -11.35 28.75 -2.40
C SER A 395 -10.39 28.60 -3.58
N TYR A 396 -9.19 28.10 -3.31
CA TYR A 396 -8.21 27.78 -4.35
C TYR A 396 -8.08 26.28 -4.51
N GLY A 397 -8.14 25.83 -5.77
CA GLY A 397 -7.75 24.49 -6.15
C GLY A 397 -6.28 24.46 -6.50
N ILE A 398 -5.39 24.16 -5.55
CA ILE A 398 -3.97 23.85 -5.80
C ILE A 398 -3.86 22.40 -6.33
N GLY A 399 -4.76 22.05 -7.26
CA GLY A 399 -4.73 20.78 -7.94
C GLY A 399 -4.09 20.93 -9.31
N ILE A 400 -3.88 19.79 -9.97
CA ILE A 400 -3.30 19.71 -11.31
C ILE A 400 -3.87 20.70 -12.34
N ASP A 401 -5.19 20.93 -12.34
CA ASP A 401 -5.82 21.88 -13.28
C ASP A 401 -5.46 23.35 -12.97
N GLY A 402 -5.28 23.69 -11.69
CA GLY A 402 -4.90 25.04 -11.25
C GLY A 402 -3.45 25.37 -11.59
N VAL A 403 -2.54 24.42 -11.32
CA VAL A 403 -1.13 24.51 -11.70
C VAL A 403 -1.00 24.64 -13.22
N ASN A 404 -1.65 23.76 -14.00
CA ASN A 404 -1.65 23.81 -15.46
C ASN A 404 -2.09 25.19 -16.00
N LYS A 405 -3.17 25.77 -15.46
CA LYS A 405 -3.65 27.10 -15.86
C LYS A 405 -2.62 28.20 -15.60
N GLN A 406 -1.87 28.12 -14.51
CA GLN A 406 -0.83 29.10 -14.20
C GLN A 406 0.40 28.91 -15.09
N LEU A 407 0.91 27.68 -15.21
CA LEU A 407 2.12 27.41 -16.01
C LEU A 407 1.94 27.81 -17.48
N LYS A 408 0.74 27.68 -18.06
CA LYS A 408 0.44 28.15 -19.43
C LYS A 408 0.53 29.67 -19.61
N LYS A 409 0.43 30.46 -18.53
CA LYS A 409 0.60 31.92 -18.57
C LYS A 409 2.07 32.31 -18.61
N VAL A 410 2.97 31.46 -18.15
CA VAL A 410 4.42 31.68 -18.12
C VAL A 410 4.97 31.40 -19.53
N GLU A 411 5.46 32.44 -20.20
CA GLU A 411 5.78 32.41 -21.63
C GLU A 411 6.82 31.36 -22.01
N TRP A 412 7.93 31.28 -21.26
CA TRP A 412 9.01 30.32 -21.49
C TRP A 412 8.61 28.86 -21.19
N LEU A 413 7.57 28.65 -20.39
CA LEU A 413 7.12 27.34 -19.94
C LEU A 413 5.93 26.80 -20.76
N ARG A 414 5.38 27.55 -21.72
CA ARG A 414 4.14 27.21 -22.46
C ARG A 414 4.13 25.80 -23.10
N ASN A 415 5.29 25.25 -23.43
CA ASN A 415 5.43 23.97 -24.16
C ASN A 415 5.66 22.73 -23.26
N PHE A 416 5.23 22.76 -21.99
CA PHE A 416 5.34 21.58 -21.11
C PHE A 416 4.36 20.45 -21.51
N HIS A 417 4.73 19.21 -21.18
CA HIS A 417 3.89 18.04 -21.38
C HIS A 417 2.93 17.84 -20.21
N PHE A 418 1.63 17.79 -20.49
CA PHE A 418 0.60 17.66 -19.46
C PHE A 418 0.07 16.23 -19.32
N VAL A 419 0.29 15.61 -18.16
CA VAL A 419 -0.08 14.23 -17.86
C VAL A 419 -1.17 14.19 -16.80
N LYS A 420 -2.43 14.16 -17.26
CA LYS A 420 -3.60 14.15 -16.37
C LYS A 420 -3.99 12.74 -15.89
N GLU A 421 -3.72 11.74 -16.70
CA GLU A 421 -4.09 10.33 -16.47
C GLU A 421 -2.87 9.42 -16.69
N HIS A 422 -3.02 8.13 -16.37
CA HIS A 422 -1.98 7.13 -16.64
C HIS A 422 -1.58 7.19 -18.12
N LEU A 423 -0.32 7.54 -18.39
CA LEU A 423 0.27 7.37 -19.70
C LEU A 423 0.91 5.99 -19.80
N SER A 424 0.82 5.38 -20.99
CA SER A 424 1.63 4.21 -21.30
C SER A 424 3.11 4.57 -21.25
N THR A 425 3.96 3.61 -20.87
CA THR A 425 5.44 3.73 -20.87
C THR A 425 5.95 4.30 -22.20
N SER A 426 5.44 3.77 -23.31
CA SER A 426 5.78 4.22 -24.67
C SER A 426 5.48 5.70 -24.97
N ALA A 427 4.54 6.33 -24.26
CA ALA A 427 4.20 7.73 -24.48
C ALA A 427 5.16 8.65 -23.71
N LEU A 428 5.55 8.27 -22.49
CA LEU A 428 6.47 9.05 -21.67
C LEU A 428 7.93 8.90 -22.15
N GLU A 429 8.34 7.71 -22.60
CA GLU A 429 9.64 7.50 -23.26
C GLU A 429 9.79 8.41 -24.50
N LYS A 430 8.73 8.56 -25.30
CA LYS A 430 8.73 9.48 -26.46
C LYS A 430 8.89 10.94 -26.03
N ILE A 431 8.35 11.32 -24.87
CA ILE A 431 8.47 12.67 -24.33
C ILE A 431 9.90 12.93 -23.83
N GLN A 432 10.51 11.94 -23.18
CA GLN A 432 11.87 12.05 -22.64
C GLN A 432 12.95 11.99 -23.73
N LYS A 433 12.69 11.35 -24.87
CA LYS A 433 13.59 11.41 -26.05
C LYS A 433 13.73 12.82 -26.65
N LYS A 434 12.88 13.77 -26.28
CA LYS A 434 13.01 15.18 -26.68
C LYS A 434 13.85 15.92 -25.65
N GLU A 435 14.93 16.57 -26.05
CA GLU A 435 15.78 17.35 -25.14
C GLU A 435 14.96 18.39 -24.33
N GLY A 436 15.25 18.50 -23.02
CA GLY A 436 14.80 19.62 -22.20
C GLY A 436 13.29 19.70 -21.93
N SER A 437 12.62 18.57 -21.73
CA SER A 437 11.17 18.55 -21.51
C SER A 437 10.77 18.77 -20.05
N ASN A 438 9.89 19.75 -19.82
CA ASN A 438 9.14 19.92 -18.56
C ASN A 438 7.87 19.07 -18.61
N ILE A 439 7.64 18.24 -17.59
CA ILE A 439 6.46 17.38 -17.50
C ILE A 439 5.64 17.78 -16.27
N LEU A 440 4.40 18.21 -16.47
CA LEU A 440 3.44 18.39 -15.38
C LEU A 440 2.63 17.10 -15.22
N ALA A 441 2.69 16.52 -14.03
CA ALA A 441 1.92 15.34 -13.70
C ALA A 441 1.19 15.50 -12.38
N GLY A 442 0.01 14.89 -12.30
CA GLY A 442 -0.69 14.77 -11.03
C GLY A 442 -1.17 13.37 -10.73
N PHE A 443 -0.49 12.38 -11.26
CA PHE A 443 -0.73 10.99 -10.95
C PHE A 443 0.60 10.32 -10.63
N GLU A 444 0.53 9.20 -9.91
CA GLU A 444 1.63 8.29 -9.65
C GLU A 444 2.30 7.82 -10.97
N ILE A 445 3.26 8.58 -11.54
CA ILE A 445 4.06 8.15 -12.72
C ILE A 445 5.09 7.06 -12.32
N PHE A 446 4.77 6.25 -11.32
CA PHE A 446 5.77 5.45 -10.65
C PHE A 446 6.15 4.20 -11.44
N GLY A 447 7.44 3.90 -11.40
CA GLY A 447 8.09 2.67 -11.84
C GLY A 447 8.54 2.61 -13.31
N GLN A 448 8.34 3.64 -14.13
CA GLN A 448 8.81 3.54 -15.52
C GLN A 448 10.35 3.51 -15.55
N SER A 449 10.93 2.33 -15.77
CA SER A 449 12.35 2.01 -15.56
C SER A 449 13.32 2.79 -16.46
N ASP A 450 12.81 3.43 -17.51
CA ASP A 450 13.58 4.19 -18.47
C ASP A 450 13.40 5.70 -18.31
N ILE A 451 12.67 6.14 -17.27
CA ILE A 451 12.33 7.55 -17.05
C ILE A 451 12.99 8.11 -15.81
N SER A 452 13.76 9.16 -16.00
CA SER A 452 14.40 9.93 -14.94
C SER A 452 14.41 11.41 -15.30
N PHE A 453 14.37 12.22 -14.25
CA PHE A 453 14.35 13.67 -14.28
C PHE A 453 15.57 14.18 -13.53
N ASP A 454 16.17 15.27 -14.02
CA ASP A 454 17.24 15.94 -13.28
C ASP A 454 16.69 16.52 -11.97
N ASN A 455 15.53 17.18 -12.05
CA ASN A 455 14.91 17.85 -10.91
C ASN A 455 13.42 17.55 -10.84
N THR A 456 12.90 17.45 -9.62
CA THR A 456 11.47 17.29 -9.35
C THR A 456 10.98 18.43 -8.47
N PHE A 457 9.93 19.11 -8.91
CA PHE A 457 9.26 20.19 -8.22
C PHE A 457 7.89 19.71 -7.74
N ILE A 458 7.72 19.58 -6.42
CA ILE A 458 6.48 19.16 -5.78
C ILE A 458 5.69 20.39 -5.38
N ILE A 459 4.59 20.64 -6.10
CA ILE A 459 3.71 21.80 -5.89
C ILE A 459 2.61 21.43 -4.89
N SER A 460 2.87 21.76 -3.62
CA SER A 460 2.02 21.57 -2.44
C SER A 460 1.71 20.12 -2.09
N ILE A 461 2.06 19.75 -0.86
CA ILE A 461 1.59 18.55 -0.15
C ILE A 461 0.59 18.90 0.96
N ASP A 462 0.21 20.18 1.04
CA ASP A 462 -0.45 20.75 2.21
C ASP A 462 -1.80 20.09 2.46
N SER A 463 -2.50 19.73 1.40
CA SER A 463 -3.76 18.99 1.47
C SER A 463 -3.60 17.62 2.13
N LEU A 464 -2.52 16.88 1.84
CA LEU A 464 -2.30 15.56 2.45
C LEU A 464 -2.04 15.67 3.95
N LEU A 465 -1.15 16.60 4.36
CA LEU A 465 -0.84 16.82 5.78
C LEU A 465 -2.03 17.33 6.58
N SER A 466 -2.97 17.95 5.90
CA SER A 466 -4.18 18.53 6.44
C SER A 466 -5.35 17.56 6.64
N LEU A 467 -5.30 16.40 5.98
CA LEU A 467 -6.36 15.39 6.09
C LEU A 467 -6.40 14.80 7.52
N PRO A 468 -7.56 14.33 7.99
CA PRO A 468 -7.74 13.79 9.34
C PRO A 468 -7.31 12.32 9.45
N SER A 469 -6.10 11.97 9.02
CA SER A 469 -5.58 10.60 9.12
C SER A 469 -4.25 10.59 9.85
N TYR A 470 -4.05 9.60 10.72
CA TYR A 470 -2.83 9.48 11.52
C TYR A 470 -1.60 9.12 10.65
N ASP A 471 -1.81 8.51 9.49
CA ASP A 471 -0.77 8.02 8.58
C ASP A 471 -0.42 9.02 7.45
N ASN A 472 -0.94 10.25 7.47
CA ASN A 472 -0.71 11.20 6.39
C ASN A 472 0.75 11.62 6.22
N SER A 473 1.47 11.77 7.33
CA SER A 473 2.92 12.01 7.29
C SER A 473 3.66 10.88 6.57
N GLU A 474 3.28 9.63 6.84
CA GLU A 474 3.85 8.45 6.16
C GLU A 474 3.50 8.42 4.66
N LYS A 475 2.27 8.81 4.29
CA LYS A 475 1.86 8.94 2.88
C LYS A 475 2.69 10.00 2.14
N VAL A 476 3.00 11.13 2.78
CA VAL A 476 3.87 12.17 2.21
C VAL A 476 5.30 11.64 2.04
N ILE A 477 5.86 10.99 3.05
CA ILE A 477 7.19 10.36 2.96
C ILE A 477 7.23 9.35 1.81
N SER A 478 6.25 8.45 1.73
CA SER A 478 6.15 7.45 0.67
C SER A 478 6.06 8.11 -0.70
N LEU A 479 5.27 9.18 -0.85
CA LEU A 479 5.16 9.93 -2.09
C LEU A 479 6.52 10.52 -2.53
N ILE A 480 7.24 11.16 -1.62
CA ILE A 480 8.56 11.76 -1.91
C ILE A 480 9.59 10.67 -2.22
N ALA A 481 9.59 9.56 -1.49
CA ALA A 481 10.47 8.42 -1.73
C ALA A 481 10.21 7.78 -3.11
N LYS A 482 8.96 7.71 -3.57
CA LYS A 482 8.65 7.24 -4.92
C LYS A 482 9.11 8.25 -5.99
N LEU A 483 8.96 9.55 -5.75
CA LEU A 483 9.45 10.60 -6.65
C LEU A 483 10.99 10.63 -6.72
N SER A 484 11.68 10.30 -5.63
CA SER A 484 13.14 10.18 -5.64
C SER A 484 13.65 9.04 -6.52
N LEU A 485 12.85 7.99 -6.76
CA LEU A 485 13.21 6.93 -7.73
C LEU A 485 13.34 7.46 -9.16
N LEU A 486 12.68 8.58 -9.47
CA LEU A 486 12.67 9.21 -10.79
C LEU A 486 13.57 10.45 -10.83
N THR A 487 14.25 10.81 -9.75
CA THR A 487 14.97 12.09 -9.63
C THR A 487 16.46 11.88 -9.45
N ASN A 488 17.28 12.57 -10.26
CA ASN A 488 18.73 12.38 -10.26
C ASN A 488 19.46 13.39 -9.35
N LYS A 489 19.01 14.65 -9.25
CA LYS A 489 19.80 15.71 -8.59
C LYS A 489 19.08 16.40 -7.44
N ASN A 490 17.91 16.99 -7.69
CA ASN A 490 17.26 17.86 -6.70
C ASN A 490 15.75 17.63 -6.62
N ILE A 491 15.22 17.65 -5.40
CA ILE A 491 13.78 17.74 -5.13
C ILE A 491 13.49 19.10 -4.50
N PHE A 492 12.59 19.86 -5.11
CA PHE A 492 12.09 21.13 -4.59
C PHE A 492 10.67 20.91 -4.07
N LEU A 493 10.46 21.10 -2.77
CA LEU A 493 9.16 20.94 -2.14
C LEU A 493 8.58 22.30 -1.77
N GLN A 494 7.61 22.74 -2.57
CA GLN A 494 6.85 23.95 -2.27
C GLN A 494 5.72 23.64 -1.28
N THR A 495 5.67 24.35 -0.15
CA THR A 495 4.65 24.16 0.88
C THR A 495 4.35 25.46 1.61
N ARG A 496 3.14 25.57 2.18
CA ARG A 496 2.77 26.66 3.10
C ARG A 496 2.78 26.22 4.56
N LEU A 497 3.13 24.96 4.81
CA LEU A 497 3.21 24.35 6.13
C LEU A 497 4.68 24.22 6.56
N GLY A 498 5.51 25.24 6.31
CA GLY A 498 6.94 25.25 6.65
C GLY A 498 7.24 24.96 8.13
N SER A 499 6.31 25.30 9.02
CA SER A 499 6.40 25.02 10.46
C SER A 499 6.06 23.57 10.85
N HIS A 500 5.46 22.78 9.94
CA HIS A 500 5.03 21.41 10.23
C HIS A 500 6.25 20.51 10.54
N PRO A 501 6.22 19.68 11.61
CA PRO A 501 7.37 18.89 12.04
C PRO A 501 7.98 18.02 10.93
N LEU A 502 7.14 17.36 10.12
CA LEU A 502 7.62 16.57 8.97
C LEU A 502 8.35 17.44 7.93
N VAL A 503 7.85 18.65 7.63
CA VAL A 503 8.46 19.51 6.61
C VAL A 503 9.84 19.98 7.07
N LYS A 504 10.00 20.29 8.36
CA LYS A 504 11.31 20.58 8.96
C LYS A 504 12.26 19.38 8.86
N ALA A 505 11.76 18.17 9.12
CA ALA A 505 12.57 16.94 8.98
C ALA A 505 12.99 16.67 7.53
N LEU A 506 12.11 16.91 6.57
CA LEU A 506 12.43 16.79 5.14
C LEU A 506 13.52 17.77 4.69
N GLY A 507 13.52 19.00 5.21
CA GLY A 507 14.56 19.99 4.92
C GLY A 507 15.85 19.80 5.71
N ASN A 508 15.80 19.08 6.84
CA ASN A 508 16.96 18.80 7.68
C ASN A 508 16.89 17.38 8.24
N ASN A 509 17.63 16.46 7.61
CA ASN A 509 17.60 15.04 7.93
C ASN A 509 17.92 14.71 9.39
N LYS A 510 18.63 15.59 10.11
CA LYS A 510 18.95 15.40 11.55
C LYS A 510 17.70 15.39 12.43
N LEU A 511 16.58 15.97 11.97
CA LEU A 511 15.34 16.06 12.71
C LEU A 511 14.41 14.86 12.48
N PHE A 512 14.76 13.88 11.63
CA PHE A 512 13.89 12.71 11.40
C PHE A 512 13.72 11.85 12.65
N SER A 513 14.78 11.62 13.41
CA SER A 513 14.69 10.83 14.65
C SER A 513 13.77 11.48 15.68
N GLU A 514 13.82 12.82 15.79
CA GLU A 514 12.91 13.59 16.63
C GLU A 514 11.46 13.50 16.10
N TRP A 515 11.28 13.59 14.78
CA TRP A 515 9.97 13.41 14.16
C TRP A 515 9.38 12.02 14.45
N TYR A 516 10.16 10.93 14.34
CA TYR A 516 9.69 9.58 14.70
C TYR A 516 9.26 9.50 16.16
N LYS A 517 10.04 10.09 17.07
CA LYS A 517 9.71 10.12 18.49
C LYS A 517 8.39 10.87 18.75
N ASP A 518 8.27 12.09 18.22
CA ASP A 518 7.05 12.89 18.33
C ASP A 518 5.83 12.19 17.74
N GLU A 519 6.01 11.52 16.61
CA GLU A 519 4.95 10.77 15.93
C GLU A 519 4.53 9.55 16.77
N MET A 520 5.48 8.77 17.30
CA MET A 520 5.19 7.66 18.22
C MET A 520 4.46 8.13 19.48
N ASP A 521 4.91 9.21 20.12
CA ASP A 521 4.27 9.76 21.32
C ASP A 521 2.82 10.20 21.05
N LYS A 522 2.57 10.84 19.90
CA LYS A 522 1.20 11.18 19.47
C LYS A 522 0.36 9.93 19.25
N ARG A 523 0.90 8.93 18.57
CA ARG A 523 0.15 7.70 18.27
C ARG A 523 -0.16 6.90 19.52
N LEU A 524 0.74 6.85 20.49
CA LEU A 524 0.48 6.26 21.80
C LEU A 524 -0.62 7.04 22.54
N LYS A 525 -0.52 8.38 22.59
CA LYS A 525 -1.50 9.25 23.27
C LYS A 525 -2.92 9.13 22.69
N TYR A 526 -3.04 8.93 21.39
CA TYR A 526 -4.34 8.89 20.70
C TYR A 526 -4.80 7.48 20.34
N ASN A 527 -4.16 6.45 20.88
CA ASN A 527 -4.46 5.04 20.64
C ASN A 527 -4.47 4.70 19.13
N TYR A 528 -3.39 5.02 18.43
CA TYR A 528 -3.18 4.74 17.00
C TYR A 528 -2.06 3.70 16.76
N PRO A 529 -2.02 3.07 15.57
CA PRO A 529 -0.97 2.12 15.20
C PRO A 529 0.43 2.74 15.23
N PRO A 530 1.46 2.05 15.75
CA PRO A 530 1.51 0.60 15.97
C PRO A 530 1.01 0.12 17.34
N PHE A 531 0.80 1.00 18.32
CA PHE A 531 0.47 0.59 19.70
C PHE A 531 -0.96 0.05 19.86
N TYR A 532 -1.85 0.52 18.99
CA TYR A 532 -3.24 0.07 18.89
C TYR A 532 -3.58 -0.26 17.44
N ARG A 533 -4.51 -1.17 17.26
CA ARG A 533 -5.14 -1.52 16.00
C ARG A 533 -6.42 -0.74 15.84
N ILE A 534 -6.65 -0.26 14.63
CA ILE A 534 -7.92 0.37 14.27
C ILE A 534 -8.73 -0.67 13.52
N ILE A 535 -9.93 -0.99 13.99
CA ILE A 535 -10.86 -1.86 13.25
C ILE A 535 -12.03 -0.99 12.82
N ASN A 536 -12.26 -0.88 11.52
CA ASN A 536 -13.39 -0.15 10.98
C ASN A 536 -14.41 -1.13 10.40
N ILE A 537 -15.62 -1.11 10.95
CA ILE A 537 -16.76 -1.89 10.48
C ILE A 537 -17.69 -0.94 9.74
N SER A 538 -17.74 -1.06 8.41
CA SER A 538 -18.57 -0.24 7.54
C SER A 538 -19.79 -1.04 7.08
N TYR A 539 -20.99 -0.52 7.34
CA TYR A 539 -22.24 -1.13 6.89
C TYR A 539 -23.11 -0.11 6.16
N THR A 540 -23.52 -0.45 4.95
CA THR A 540 -24.35 0.41 4.10
C THR A 540 -25.70 -0.25 3.84
N SER A 541 -26.78 0.41 4.24
CA SER A 541 -28.13 -0.15 4.12
C SER A 541 -29.20 0.95 4.17
N ASP A 542 -30.47 0.52 4.17
CA ASP A 542 -31.60 1.41 4.47
C ASP A 542 -31.63 1.83 5.95
N THR A 543 -32.41 2.88 6.26
CA THR A 543 -32.49 3.45 7.61
C THR A 543 -32.89 2.43 8.67
N LYS A 544 -33.84 1.53 8.37
CA LYS A 544 -34.33 0.54 9.35
C LYS A 544 -33.24 -0.46 9.70
N ARG A 545 -32.58 -1.02 8.69
CA ARG A 545 -31.49 -2.00 8.87
C ARG A 545 -30.29 -1.40 9.58
N ILE A 546 -29.94 -0.14 9.27
CA ILE A 546 -28.83 0.55 9.96
C ILE A 546 -29.13 0.81 11.43
N SER A 547 -30.35 1.19 11.79
CA SER A 547 -30.73 1.34 13.20
C SER A 547 -30.60 0.03 13.98
N ILE A 548 -31.03 -1.09 13.38
CA ILE A 548 -30.89 -2.43 13.98
C ILE A 548 -29.40 -2.79 14.13
N PHE A 549 -28.63 -2.64 13.06
CA PHE A 549 -27.19 -2.93 13.06
C PHE A 549 -26.45 -2.10 14.10
N LYS A 550 -26.74 -0.79 14.19
CA LYS A 550 -26.13 0.12 15.17
C LYS A 550 -26.37 -0.35 16.60
N ASN A 551 -27.61 -0.67 16.96
CA ASN A 551 -27.95 -1.09 18.32
C ASN A 551 -27.24 -2.40 18.67
N LYS A 552 -27.26 -3.37 17.75
CA LYS A 552 -26.57 -4.65 17.91
C LYS A 552 -25.07 -4.46 18.12
N VAL A 553 -24.42 -3.65 17.27
CA VAL A 553 -22.97 -3.43 17.34
C VAL A 553 -22.57 -2.69 18.61
N LEU A 554 -23.37 -1.71 19.05
CA LEU A 554 -23.09 -0.99 20.31
C LEU A 554 -23.21 -1.92 21.51
N GLU A 555 -24.20 -2.81 21.54
CA GLU A 555 -24.36 -3.83 22.58
C GLU A 555 -23.19 -4.83 22.55
N ASP A 556 -22.96 -5.48 21.41
CA ASP A 556 -21.93 -6.51 21.22
C ASP A 556 -20.50 -5.98 21.47
N LEU A 557 -20.24 -4.67 21.24
CA LEU A 557 -18.91 -4.06 21.35
C LEU A 557 -18.78 -3.04 22.49
N THR A 558 -19.68 -3.04 23.47
CA THR A 558 -19.67 -2.08 24.60
C THR A 558 -18.33 -2.09 25.33
N GLU A 559 -17.74 -3.27 25.56
CA GLU A 559 -16.46 -3.42 26.28
C GLU A 559 -15.24 -2.84 25.53
N TYR A 560 -15.36 -2.59 24.22
CA TYR A 560 -14.27 -2.09 23.37
C TYR A 560 -14.35 -0.59 23.08
N GLN A 561 -15.27 0.14 23.74
CA GLN A 561 -15.44 1.60 23.58
C GLN A 561 -15.60 2.02 22.11
N ALA A 562 -16.36 1.25 21.33
CA ALA A 562 -16.54 1.50 19.91
C ALA A 562 -17.19 2.88 19.65
N SER A 563 -16.65 3.60 18.66
CA SER A 563 -17.20 4.89 18.21
C SER A 563 -17.97 4.72 16.91
N THR A 564 -19.09 5.42 16.73
CA THR A 564 -19.93 5.28 15.53
C THR A 564 -20.07 6.60 14.79
N ILE A 565 -19.86 6.57 13.47
CA ILE A 565 -20.06 7.70 12.57
C ILE A 565 -21.09 7.30 11.51
N MET A 566 -22.18 8.05 11.41
CA MET A 566 -23.22 7.81 10.41
C MET A 566 -23.20 8.90 9.33
N ARG A 567 -23.27 8.48 8.07
CA ARG A 567 -23.28 9.37 6.90
C ARG A 567 -24.45 9.00 5.98
N LYS A 568 -25.19 10.03 5.53
CA LYS A 568 -26.23 9.86 4.51
C LYS A 568 -25.56 9.72 3.13
N ILE A 569 -25.91 8.68 2.37
CA ILE A 569 -25.43 8.46 1.00
C ILE A 569 -26.47 8.98 -0.01
N SER A 570 -27.74 8.61 0.17
CA SER A 570 -28.86 9.06 -0.66
C SER A 570 -30.12 9.25 0.21
N SER A 571 -31.29 9.55 -0.40
CA SER A 571 -32.58 9.70 0.33
C SER A 571 -32.84 8.55 1.30
N ASP A 572 -32.60 7.32 0.85
CA ASP A 572 -33.01 6.08 1.52
C ASP A 572 -31.83 5.18 1.93
N LYS A 573 -30.58 5.64 1.76
CA LYS A 573 -29.38 4.87 2.12
C LYS A 573 -28.47 5.66 3.03
N TYR A 574 -28.04 5.00 4.09
CA TYR A 574 -27.04 5.49 5.01
C TYR A 574 -25.84 4.53 5.01
N ASN A 575 -24.71 5.02 5.50
CA ASN A 575 -23.57 4.21 5.87
C ASN A 575 -23.22 4.52 7.33
N ILE A 576 -22.95 3.47 8.10
CA ILE A 576 -22.42 3.56 9.45
C ILE A 576 -21.01 2.97 9.45
N ASN A 577 -20.06 3.73 9.99
CA ASN A 577 -18.73 3.26 10.32
C ASN A 577 -18.64 3.11 11.83
N VAL A 578 -18.24 1.93 12.28
CA VAL A 578 -17.95 1.65 13.68
C VAL A 578 -16.45 1.46 13.81
N VAL A 579 -15.80 2.34 14.56
CA VAL A 579 -14.36 2.36 14.72
C VAL A 579 -14.00 1.89 16.13
N LEU A 580 -13.22 0.80 16.18
CA LEU A 580 -12.63 0.25 17.39
C LEU A 580 -11.14 0.57 17.44
N LYS A 581 -10.63 0.81 18.64
CA LYS A 581 -9.19 0.95 18.91
C LYS A 581 -8.78 -0.11 19.92
N ILE A 582 -8.13 -1.16 19.43
CA ILE A 582 -7.78 -2.35 20.23
C ILE A 582 -6.29 -2.34 20.49
N SER A 583 -5.83 -2.66 21.71
CA SER A 583 -4.38 -2.75 21.97
C SER A 583 -3.72 -3.80 21.06
N ASP A 584 -2.53 -3.52 20.53
CA ASP A 584 -1.78 -4.48 19.70
C ASP A 584 -1.37 -5.75 20.50
N VAL A 585 -1.39 -5.69 21.84
CA VAL A 585 -1.25 -6.88 22.70
C VAL A 585 -2.41 -7.85 22.50
N VAL A 586 -3.63 -7.32 22.33
CA VAL A 586 -4.88 -8.10 22.16
C VAL A 586 -5.04 -8.60 20.72
N TRP A 587 -4.60 -7.81 19.73
CA TRP A 587 -4.68 -8.16 18.30
C TRP A 587 -3.38 -7.87 17.54
N PRO A 588 -2.37 -8.74 17.66
CA PRO A 588 -1.00 -8.47 17.23
C PRO A 588 -0.79 -8.55 15.72
N LYS A 589 -0.04 -7.60 15.15
CA LYS A 589 0.16 -7.48 13.69
C LYS A 589 1.12 -8.48 13.03
N TYR A 590 2.18 -8.90 13.72
CA TYR A 590 3.21 -9.78 13.16
C TYR A 590 3.54 -10.91 14.12
N LYS A 591 3.14 -12.15 13.82
CA LYS A 591 3.40 -13.29 14.70
C LYS A 591 3.62 -14.59 13.94
N ALA A 592 4.78 -15.20 14.16
CA ALA A 592 5.15 -16.46 13.52
C ALA A 592 4.50 -17.69 14.17
N LYS A 593 4.21 -17.73 15.50
CA LYS A 593 3.59 -18.91 16.16
C LYS A 593 2.78 -18.60 17.43
N HIS A 594 1.72 -19.39 17.65
CA HIS A 594 0.98 -19.65 18.91
C HIS A 594 0.44 -18.46 19.74
N ILE A 595 -0.28 -17.51 19.12
CA ILE A 595 -1.04 -16.52 19.90
C ILE A 595 -2.53 -16.65 19.64
N LYS A 596 -3.28 -16.76 20.73
CA LYS A 596 -4.74 -16.73 20.73
C LYS A 596 -5.18 -15.29 20.59
N TYR A 597 -5.83 -14.97 19.48
CA TYR A 597 -6.60 -13.73 19.36
C TYR A 597 -7.73 -13.74 20.41
N ASN A 598 -8.27 -12.57 20.72
CA ASN A 598 -9.55 -12.53 21.41
C ASN A 598 -10.61 -13.21 20.52
N GLU A 599 -10.91 -14.47 20.81
CA GLU A 599 -11.81 -15.32 20.01
C GLU A 599 -13.21 -14.71 19.93
N SER A 600 -13.69 -14.09 21.00
CA SER A 600 -14.97 -13.38 21.03
C SER A 600 -15.00 -12.25 20.00
N LEU A 601 -13.98 -11.40 20.00
CA LEU A 601 -13.88 -10.30 19.05
C LEU A 601 -13.73 -10.79 17.60
N LEU A 602 -12.92 -11.83 17.37
CA LEU A 602 -12.76 -12.45 16.05
C LEU A 602 -14.09 -13.00 15.52
N ASN A 603 -14.83 -13.71 16.37
CA ASN A 603 -16.13 -14.26 16.02
C ASN A 603 -17.15 -13.15 15.72
N LEU A 604 -17.13 -12.04 16.47
CA LEU A 604 -17.94 -10.88 16.15
C LEU A 604 -17.58 -10.26 14.79
N MET A 605 -16.29 -10.11 14.47
CA MET A 605 -15.86 -9.58 13.17
C MET A 605 -16.33 -10.47 12.01
N ARG A 606 -16.23 -11.81 12.17
CA ARG A 606 -16.75 -12.77 11.19
C ARG A 606 -18.26 -12.67 11.04
N LEU A 607 -18.99 -12.60 12.16
CA LEU A 607 -20.45 -12.42 12.16
C LEU A 607 -20.86 -11.15 11.42
N TYR A 608 -20.18 -10.03 11.62
CA TYR A 608 -20.52 -8.79 10.92
C TYR A 608 -20.29 -8.88 9.41
N ARG A 609 -19.25 -9.60 8.96
CA ARG A 609 -19.07 -9.88 7.53
C ARG A 609 -20.19 -10.74 6.96
N GLU A 610 -20.65 -11.75 7.69
CA GLU A 610 -21.80 -12.58 7.29
C GLU A 610 -23.09 -11.75 7.17
N LEU A 611 -23.25 -10.74 8.03
CA LEU A 611 -24.34 -9.75 7.95
C LEU A 611 -24.18 -8.73 6.81
N GLY A 612 -23.09 -8.82 6.04
CA GLY A 612 -22.80 -7.97 4.88
C GLY A 612 -22.07 -6.65 5.21
N ALA A 613 -21.48 -6.53 6.40
CA ALA A 613 -20.59 -5.41 6.72
C ALA A 613 -19.18 -5.65 6.17
N GLU A 614 -18.52 -4.57 5.79
CA GLU A 614 -17.09 -4.59 5.46
C GLU A 614 -16.29 -4.36 6.75
N VAL A 615 -15.37 -5.25 7.07
CA VAL A 615 -14.46 -5.09 8.22
C VAL A 615 -13.06 -4.80 7.69
N HIS A 616 -12.49 -3.67 8.07
CA HIS A 616 -11.16 -3.23 7.64
C HIS A 616 -10.25 -3.11 8.86
N MET A 617 -9.09 -3.75 8.80
CA MET A 617 -8.06 -3.68 9.84
C MET A 617 -7.01 -2.62 9.45
N ASP A 618 -6.70 -1.70 10.36
CA ASP A 618 -5.79 -0.56 10.23
C ASP A 618 -6.09 0.38 9.05
N LYS A 619 -7.38 0.61 8.74
CA LYS A 619 -7.84 1.57 7.73
C LYS A 619 -9.16 2.24 8.04
#